data_AF-A0A6A5RAQ6-F1
#
_entry.id   AF-A0A6A5RAQ6-F1
#
_cell.length_a   1.000
_cell.length_b   1.000
_cell.length_c   1.000
_cell.angle_alpha   90.00
_cell.angle_beta   90.00
_cell.angle_gamma   90.00
#
_symmetry.space_group_name_H-M   'P 1'
#
loop_
_entity.id
_entity.type
_entity.pdbx_description
1 polymer ?
#
loop_
_entity_poly.entity_id
_entity_poly.type
_entity_poly.pdbx_seq_one_letter_code
_entity_poly.pdbx_strand_id
1 'polypeptide(L)'
;MTSISTSVASLPTLTQTGATIALQAASLYAADLGLPMSIAIVDAHTHLLAFTRHDAAKHSSIETALCMAATSAANRLPTSALSETNTPFASAFSFAASQRLCTLPGGLPILSPAGALLGAIGCSTGTSLQGEDAAAAGRDAVLQFIKLEAEDEARRIEDEREKVLRLWKEKESEVESLRDELDYERYGTGKRRKTSSVGVGRGGSASPRGRESRGLGLCTPPEEGEIGDYLKPSFVGEVRAGGF
;
A
#
# COMPACT_ATOMS: atom_id res chain seq x y z
N MET A 1 18.74 -17.85 7.83
CA MET A 1 17.48 -17.51 7.13
C MET A 1 17.86 -17.11 5.72
N THR A 2 17.66 -18.00 4.75
CA THR A 2 17.89 -17.74 3.33
C THR A 2 16.79 -16.80 2.83
N SER A 3 17.13 -15.53 2.67
CA SER A 3 16.28 -14.56 1.97
C SER A 3 16.08 -15.05 0.53
N ILE A 4 14.83 -15.36 0.18
CA ILE A 4 14.45 -15.73 -1.18
C ILE A 4 14.71 -14.50 -2.06
N SER A 5 15.77 -14.53 -2.86
CA SER A 5 16.09 -13.47 -3.82
C SER A 5 15.02 -13.48 -4.91
N THR A 6 14.20 -12.43 -4.96
CA THR A 6 13.19 -12.23 -6.00
C THR A 6 13.81 -11.40 -7.13
N SER A 7 13.52 -11.73 -8.40
CA SER A 7 14.08 -11.04 -9.57
C SER A 7 13.39 -9.70 -9.89
N VAL A 8 12.25 -9.41 -9.24
CA VAL A 8 11.43 -8.22 -9.48
C VAL A 8 11.01 -7.61 -8.13
N ALA A 9 10.92 -6.28 -8.09
CA ALA A 9 10.32 -5.53 -6.98
C ALA A 9 9.22 -4.61 -7.52
N SER A 10 8.09 -4.55 -6.83
CA SER A 10 7.05 -3.54 -7.07
C SER A 10 7.30 -2.35 -6.16
N LEU A 11 7.38 -1.15 -6.73
CA LEU A 11 7.55 0.09 -5.99
C LEU A 11 6.32 0.98 -6.20
N PRO A 12 5.78 1.58 -5.12
CA PRO A 12 4.69 2.53 -5.26
C PRO A 12 5.21 3.80 -5.94
N THR A 13 4.43 4.34 -6.87
CA THR A 13 4.74 5.59 -7.58
C THR A 13 3.51 6.48 -7.61
N LEU A 14 3.72 7.80 -7.66
CA LEU A 14 2.65 8.78 -7.73
C LEU A 14 1.91 8.64 -9.06
N THR A 15 0.58 8.66 -9.01
CA THR A 15 -0.28 8.63 -10.20
C THR A 15 -0.62 10.05 -10.67
N GLN A 16 -1.20 10.16 -11.86
CA GLN A 16 -1.67 11.45 -12.38
C GLN A 16 -2.70 12.11 -11.47
N THR A 17 -3.57 11.33 -10.82
CA THR A 17 -4.55 11.82 -9.85
C THR A 17 -3.86 12.46 -8.66
N GLY A 18 -2.89 11.76 -8.05
CA GLY A 18 -2.09 12.30 -6.94
C GLY A 18 -1.32 13.56 -7.36
N ALA A 19 -0.73 13.56 -8.56
CA ALA A 19 -0.06 14.74 -9.09
C ALA A 19 -1.03 15.93 -9.28
N THR A 20 -2.24 15.69 -9.76
CA THR A 20 -3.24 16.76 -9.94
C THR A 20 -3.66 17.37 -8.59
N ILE A 21 -3.84 16.54 -7.56
CA ILE A 21 -4.17 16.99 -6.19
C ILE A 21 -3.05 17.87 -5.62
N ALA A 22 -1.80 17.42 -5.71
CA ALA A 22 -0.64 18.21 -5.27
C ALA A 22 -0.56 19.54 -6.02
N LEU A 23 -0.78 19.52 -7.34
CA LEU A 23 -0.71 20.72 -8.18
C LEU A 23 -1.79 21.73 -7.80
N GLN A 24 -3.02 21.26 -7.60
CA GLN A 24 -4.14 22.11 -7.20
C GLN A 24 -3.92 22.71 -5.82
N ALA A 25 -3.52 21.93 -4.83
CA ALA A 25 -3.27 22.42 -3.48
C ALA A 25 -2.15 23.46 -3.44
N ALA A 26 -1.03 23.21 -4.12
CA ALA A 26 0.06 24.17 -4.22
C ALA A 26 -0.35 25.43 -5.00
N SER A 27 -1.14 25.29 -6.07
CA SER A 27 -1.65 26.42 -6.86
C SER A 27 -2.64 27.28 -6.08
N LEU A 28 -3.49 26.67 -5.24
CA LEU A 28 -4.41 27.40 -4.38
C LEU A 28 -3.64 28.18 -3.32
N TYR A 29 -2.67 27.55 -2.66
CA TYR A 29 -1.79 28.22 -1.70
C TYR A 29 -1.07 29.44 -2.32
N ALA A 30 -0.54 29.27 -3.54
CA ALA A 30 0.09 30.35 -4.29
C ALA A 30 -0.90 31.49 -4.64
N ALA A 31 -2.14 31.14 -5.02
CA ALA A 31 -3.19 32.12 -5.31
C ALA A 31 -3.62 32.91 -4.06
N ASP A 32 -3.74 32.25 -2.91
CA ASP A 32 -4.10 32.89 -1.63
C ASP A 32 -3.06 33.91 -1.17
N LEU A 33 -1.79 33.65 -1.47
CA LEU A 33 -0.68 34.58 -1.21
C LEU A 33 -0.53 35.67 -2.29
N GLY A 34 -1.26 35.58 -3.41
CA GLY A 34 -1.10 36.47 -4.55
C GLY A 34 0.28 36.36 -5.23
N LEU A 35 0.93 35.18 -5.13
CA LEU A 35 2.26 34.94 -5.65
C LEU A 35 2.19 34.03 -6.89
N PRO A 36 2.53 34.53 -8.09
CA PRO A 36 2.51 33.70 -9.28
C PRO A 36 3.67 32.71 -9.26
N MET A 37 3.41 31.40 -9.29
CA MET A 37 4.43 30.35 -9.20
C MET A 37 4.44 29.41 -10.42
N SER A 38 5.60 28.81 -10.66
CA SER A 38 5.75 27.59 -11.46
C SER A 38 5.82 26.39 -10.53
N ILE A 39 4.99 25.38 -10.80
CA ILE A 39 4.85 24.19 -9.96
C ILE A 39 5.05 22.97 -10.85
N ALA A 40 5.99 22.11 -10.46
CA ALA A 40 6.34 20.88 -11.16
C ALA A 40 6.18 19.67 -10.23
N ILE A 41 5.66 18.57 -10.76
CA ILE A 41 5.48 17.33 -10.02
C ILE A 41 6.06 16.18 -10.83
N VAL A 42 6.90 15.39 -10.17
CA VAL A 42 7.57 14.23 -10.75
C VAL A 42 7.19 12.95 -10.02
N ASP A 43 7.29 11.83 -10.71
CA ASP A 43 7.13 10.49 -10.14
C ASP A 43 8.38 10.04 -9.36
N ALA A 44 8.34 8.83 -8.79
CA ALA A 44 9.46 8.24 -8.06
C ALA A 44 10.73 8.02 -8.91
N HIS A 45 10.59 8.06 -10.23
CA HIS A 45 11.64 7.87 -11.22
C HIS A 45 12.13 9.19 -11.82
N THR A 46 11.73 10.33 -11.25
CA THR A 46 12.10 11.69 -11.67
C THR A 46 11.52 12.11 -13.03
N HIS A 47 10.47 11.46 -13.49
CA HIS A 47 9.75 11.82 -14.70
C HIS A 47 8.58 12.77 -14.40
N LEU A 48 8.39 13.76 -15.25
CA LEU A 48 7.34 14.77 -15.12
C LEU A 48 5.94 14.13 -15.27
N LEU A 49 5.08 14.38 -14.29
CA LEU A 49 3.66 13.99 -14.33
C LEU A 49 2.76 15.19 -14.61
N ALA A 50 3.00 16.30 -13.90
CA ALA A 50 2.20 17.50 -14.02
C ALA A 50 3.05 18.76 -13.86
N PHE A 51 2.66 19.80 -14.58
CA PHE A 51 3.31 21.11 -14.51
C PHE A 51 2.27 22.20 -14.70
N THR A 52 2.38 23.28 -13.93
CA THR A 52 1.63 24.52 -14.18
C THR A 52 2.52 25.73 -13.95
N ARG A 53 2.22 26.80 -14.67
CA ARG A 53 2.87 28.10 -14.51
C ARG A 53 1.79 29.16 -14.48
N HIS A 54 1.76 29.96 -13.42
CA HIS A 54 0.90 31.13 -13.33
C HIS A 54 1.35 32.21 -14.31
N ASP A 55 0.41 33.00 -14.83
CA ASP A 55 0.66 33.94 -15.93
C ASP A 55 1.79 34.93 -15.66
N ALA A 56 1.87 35.46 -14.44
CA ALA A 56 2.88 36.43 -14.01
C ALA A 56 4.17 35.81 -13.44
N ALA A 57 4.33 34.48 -13.51
CA ALA A 57 5.53 33.80 -13.00
C ALA A 57 6.71 34.00 -13.98
N LYS A 58 7.93 34.11 -13.43
CA LYS A 58 9.15 34.34 -14.21
C LYS A 58 9.40 33.18 -15.18
N HIS A 59 9.82 33.44 -16.42
CA HIS A 59 10.13 32.35 -17.36
C HIS A 59 11.23 31.40 -16.82
N SER A 60 12.21 31.95 -16.09
CA SER A 60 13.32 31.18 -15.50
C SER A 60 12.87 30.25 -14.37
N SER A 61 11.67 30.44 -13.83
CA SER A 61 11.10 29.59 -12.79
C SER A 61 10.65 28.21 -13.31
N ILE A 62 10.46 28.05 -14.63
CA ILE A 62 10.02 26.78 -15.24
C ILE A 62 11.09 25.70 -15.02
N GLU A 63 12.30 25.95 -15.51
CA GLU A 63 13.42 25.00 -15.37
C GLU A 63 13.82 24.83 -13.91
N THR A 64 13.71 25.89 -13.12
CA THR A 64 14.02 25.84 -11.68
C THR A 64 13.05 24.92 -10.94
N ALA A 65 11.73 25.02 -11.17
CA ALA A 65 10.73 24.15 -10.56
C ALA A 65 10.94 22.67 -10.94
N LEU A 66 11.17 22.41 -12.22
CA LEU A 66 11.45 21.06 -12.73
C LEU A 66 12.72 20.47 -12.08
N CYS A 67 13.79 21.27 -12.01
CA CYS A 67 15.04 20.81 -11.44
C CYS A 67 14.92 20.56 -9.93
N MET A 68 14.21 21.40 -9.18
CA MET A 68 13.96 21.18 -7.75
C MET A 68 13.15 19.89 -7.49
N ALA A 69 12.07 19.67 -8.25
CA ALA A 69 11.27 18.45 -8.13
C ALA A 69 12.13 17.19 -8.42
N ALA A 70 12.85 17.19 -9.55
CA ALA A 70 13.72 16.08 -9.93
C ALA A 70 14.84 15.83 -8.90
N THR A 71 15.47 16.90 -8.40
CA THR A 71 16.54 16.81 -7.41
C THR A 71 16.03 16.23 -6.09
N SER A 72 14.84 16.68 -5.65
CA SER A 72 14.23 16.20 -4.43
C SER A 72 13.84 14.72 -4.52
N ALA A 73 13.26 14.30 -5.65
CA ALA A 73 12.97 12.88 -5.89
C ALA A 73 14.26 12.03 -5.95
N ALA A 74 15.29 12.49 -6.66
CA ALA A 74 16.55 11.77 -6.79
C ALA A 74 17.28 11.56 -5.45
N ASN A 75 17.27 12.58 -4.59
CA ASN A 75 17.96 12.54 -3.30
C ASN A 75 17.07 12.08 -2.13
N ARG A 76 15.75 11.99 -2.34
CA ARG A 76 14.74 11.71 -1.29
C ARG A 76 14.82 12.67 -0.11
N LEU A 77 15.20 13.91 -0.40
CA LEU A 77 15.46 14.96 0.58
C LEU A 77 14.86 16.29 0.08
N PRO A 78 14.48 17.19 1.00
CA PRO A 78 14.13 18.55 0.62
C PRO A 78 15.37 19.23 0.01
N THR A 79 15.16 20.06 -1.01
CA THR A 79 16.29 20.72 -1.70
C THR A 79 17.01 21.74 -0.81
N SER A 80 16.34 22.30 0.20
CA SER A 80 16.98 23.13 1.25
C SER A 80 18.07 22.39 2.00
N ALA A 81 17.87 21.12 2.36
CA ALA A 81 18.88 20.34 3.06
C ALA A 81 20.15 20.11 2.21
N LEU A 82 20.01 20.13 0.89
CA LEU A 82 21.15 20.07 -0.04
C LEU A 82 21.89 21.40 -0.16
N SER A 83 21.26 22.52 0.21
CA SER A 83 21.90 23.84 0.20
C SER A 83 22.88 24.01 1.35
N GLU A 84 22.65 23.38 2.51
CA GLU A 84 23.53 23.53 3.68
C GLU A 84 24.90 22.88 3.47
N THR A 85 24.98 21.89 2.59
CA THR A 85 26.20 21.14 2.28
C THR A 85 26.97 21.71 1.09
N ASN A 86 26.36 22.57 0.28
CA ASN A 86 26.95 23.11 -0.95
C ASN A 86 27.20 24.62 -0.83
N THR A 87 28.41 25.05 -1.20
CA THR A 87 28.68 26.49 -1.34
C THR A 87 27.86 27.07 -2.48
N PRO A 88 27.43 28.36 -2.42
CA PRO A 88 26.56 28.96 -3.44
C PRO A 88 27.12 28.88 -4.87
N PHE A 89 28.45 28.86 -5.01
CA PHE A 89 29.11 28.68 -6.31
C PHE A 89 28.97 27.26 -6.87
N ALA A 90 29.04 26.24 -5.99
CA ALA A 90 28.85 24.84 -6.39
C ALA A 90 27.41 24.58 -6.85
N SER A 91 26.41 25.17 -6.18
CA SER A 91 25.00 25.04 -6.54
C SER A 91 24.66 25.60 -7.92
N ALA A 92 25.12 26.83 -8.22
CA ALA A 92 24.92 27.45 -9.53
C ALA A 92 25.63 26.67 -10.64
N PHE A 93 26.84 26.14 -10.36
CA PHE A 93 27.57 25.30 -11.30
C PHE A 93 26.88 23.95 -11.54
N SER A 94 26.33 23.31 -10.51
CA SER A 94 25.60 22.04 -10.63
C SER A 94 24.31 22.16 -11.46
N PHE A 95 23.60 23.28 -11.34
CA PHE A 95 22.44 23.60 -12.18
C PHE A 95 22.85 23.77 -13.65
N ALA A 96 23.91 24.54 -13.91
CA ALA A 96 24.40 24.81 -15.26
C ALA A 96 25.07 23.60 -15.94
N ALA A 97 25.74 22.73 -15.18
CA ALA A 97 26.57 21.66 -15.73
C ALA A 97 25.85 20.31 -15.88
N SER A 98 24.83 20.02 -15.07
CA SER A 98 24.19 18.69 -15.08
C SER A 98 22.67 18.66 -15.26
N GLN A 99 21.99 19.81 -15.33
CA GLN A 99 20.51 19.93 -15.41
C GLN A 99 19.71 19.15 -14.35
N ARG A 100 20.37 18.51 -13.37
CA ARG A 100 19.74 17.50 -12.48
C ARG A 100 19.96 17.73 -11.00
N LEU A 101 20.68 18.78 -10.62
CA LEU A 101 20.89 19.10 -9.20
C LEU A 101 20.66 20.60 -8.96
N CYS A 102 19.54 20.90 -8.32
CA CYS A 102 19.18 22.22 -7.84
C CYS A 102 19.14 22.19 -6.30
N THR A 103 19.95 23.03 -5.67
CA THR A 103 19.95 23.18 -4.20
C THR A 103 19.12 24.39 -3.76
N LEU A 104 18.33 24.98 -4.67
CA LEU A 104 17.43 26.05 -4.28
C LEU A 104 16.28 25.46 -3.44
N PRO A 105 15.92 26.09 -2.31
CA PRO A 105 14.77 25.68 -1.51
C PRO A 105 13.47 25.82 -2.31
N GLY A 106 12.54 24.88 -2.10
CA GLY A 106 11.26 24.81 -2.82
C GLY A 106 10.94 23.44 -3.44
N GLY A 107 11.87 22.47 -3.36
CA GLY A 107 11.64 21.08 -3.74
C GLY A 107 11.45 20.19 -2.52
N LEU A 108 10.36 19.41 -2.49
CA LEU A 108 10.03 18.49 -1.39
C LEU A 108 9.69 17.09 -1.91
N PRO A 109 10.17 16.03 -1.23
CA PRO A 109 9.83 14.66 -1.60
C PRO A 109 8.45 14.30 -1.04
N ILE A 110 7.71 13.51 -1.80
CA ILE A 110 6.46 12.90 -1.36
C ILE A 110 6.77 11.46 -0.98
N LEU A 111 6.88 11.22 0.32
CA LEU A 111 7.18 9.90 0.88
C LEU A 111 5.90 9.27 1.42
N SER A 112 5.70 7.98 1.14
CA SER A 112 4.63 7.22 1.77
C SER A 112 4.83 7.15 3.29
N PRO A 113 3.79 6.84 4.07
CA PRO A 113 3.94 6.59 5.51
C PRO A 113 4.97 5.50 5.84
N ALA A 114 5.22 4.57 4.91
CA ALA A 114 6.24 3.52 5.04
C ALA A 114 7.65 3.98 4.60
N GLY A 115 7.84 5.24 4.21
CA GLY A 115 9.11 5.81 3.77
C GLY A 115 9.48 5.52 2.31
N ALA A 116 8.57 4.95 1.51
CA ALA A 116 8.81 4.75 0.08
C ALA A 116 8.64 6.09 -0.68
N LEU A 117 9.55 6.39 -1.59
CA LEU A 117 9.41 7.57 -2.45
C LEU A 117 8.27 7.35 -3.45
N LEU A 118 7.26 8.21 -3.42
CA LEU A 118 6.17 8.21 -4.39
C LEU A 118 6.46 9.17 -5.54
N GLY A 119 7.09 10.30 -5.24
CA GLY A 119 7.43 11.35 -6.19
C GLY A 119 7.97 12.58 -5.48
N ALA A 120 7.97 13.71 -6.16
CA ALA A 120 8.34 14.98 -5.55
C ALA A 120 7.62 16.17 -6.21
N ILE A 121 7.55 17.26 -5.46
CA ILE A 121 6.99 18.55 -5.90
C ILE A 121 8.08 19.62 -5.84
N GLY A 122 8.09 20.51 -6.83
CA GLY A 122 8.97 21.66 -6.90
C GLY A 122 8.18 22.92 -7.21
N CYS A 123 8.26 23.92 -6.33
CA CYS A 123 7.60 25.20 -6.48
C CYS A 123 8.64 26.32 -6.59
N SER A 124 8.62 27.05 -7.70
CA SER A 124 9.55 28.15 -7.95
C SER A 124 8.80 29.45 -8.21
N THR A 125 9.17 30.49 -7.46
CA THR A 125 8.92 31.96 -7.58
C THR A 125 8.62 32.52 -6.19
N GLY A 126 8.92 33.80 -5.93
CA GLY A 126 8.81 34.41 -4.59
C GLY A 126 10.10 34.28 -3.77
N THR A 127 9.98 34.28 -2.45
CA THR A 127 11.10 33.95 -1.55
C THR A 127 11.24 32.44 -1.40
N SER A 128 12.46 32.00 -1.03
CA SER A 128 12.77 30.60 -0.72
C SER A 128 11.75 29.91 0.19
N LEU A 129 11.33 30.60 1.26
CA LEU A 129 10.39 30.06 2.24
C LEU A 129 8.98 29.88 1.65
N GLN A 130 8.51 30.84 0.87
CA GLN A 130 7.19 30.77 0.22
C GLN A 130 7.10 29.60 -0.77
N GLY A 131 8.19 29.31 -1.50
CA GLY A 131 8.26 28.16 -2.38
C GLY A 131 8.16 26.83 -1.62
N GLU A 132 8.84 26.73 -0.48
CA GLU A 132 8.74 25.54 0.38
C GLU A 132 7.37 25.36 1.00
N ASP A 133 6.73 26.43 1.48
CA ASP A 133 5.40 26.35 2.05
C ASP A 133 4.35 25.92 1.01
N ALA A 134 4.46 26.42 -0.23
CA ALA A 134 3.60 26.00 -1.33
C ALA A 134 3.82 24.52 -1.72
N ALA A 135 5.08 24.09 -1.78
CA ALA A 135 5.43 22.69 -1.99
C ALA A 135 4.91 21.80 -0.85
N ALA A 136 4.97 22.28 0.39
CA ALA A 136 4.48 21.55 1.57
C ALA A 136 2.97 21.38 1.51
N ALA A 137 2.22 22.43 1.15
CA ALA A 137 0.77 22.34 0.94
C ALA A 137 0.41 21.28 -0.11
N GLY A 138 1.12 21.24 -1.23
CA GLY A 138 0.93 20.23 -2.27
C GLY A 138 1.24 18.80 -1.79
N ARG A 139 2.39 18.60 -1.13
CA ARG A 139 2.79 17.33 -0.53
C ARG A 139 1.75 16.85 0.49
N ASP A 140 1.36 17.72 1.41
CA ASP A 140 0.50 17.37 2.54
C ASP A 140 -0.91 17.00 2.07
N ALA A 141 -1.43 17.68 1.04
CA ALA A 141 -2.70 17.31 0.42
C ALA A 141 -2.70 15.88 -0.16
N VAL A 142 -1.61 15.49 -0.82
CA VAL A 142 -1.46 14.11 -1.34
C VAL A 142 -1.36 13.10 -0.20
N LEU A 143 -0.59 13.40 0.84
CA LEU A 143 -0.47 12.51 2.00
C LEU A 143 -1.78 12.35 2.76
N GLN A 144 -2.59 13.41 2.87
CA GLN A 144 -3.93 13.32 3.44
C GLN A 144 -4.85 12.47 2.57
N PHE A 145 -4.81 12.65 1.25
CA PHE A 145 -5.60 11.85 0.32
C PHE A 145 -5.27 10.36 0.42
N ILE A 146 -3.98 10.00 0.47
CA ILE A 146 -3.53 8.61 0.64
C ILE A 146 -4.02 8.01 1.96
N LYS A 147 -4.03 8.80 3.05
CA LYS A 147 -4.56 8.34 4.34
C LYS A 147 -6.06 8.04 4.27
N LEU A 148 -6.83 8.91 3.64
CA LEU A 148 -8.27 8.72 3.47
C LEU A 148 -8.58 7.46 2.64
N GLU A 149 -7.86 7.25 1.52
CA GLU A 149 -8.00 6.03 0.72
C GLU A 149 -7.67 4.77 1.54
N ALA A 150 -6.62 4.81 2.36
CA ALA A 150 -6.25 3.68 3.21
C ALA A 150 -7.31 3.38 4.29
N GLU A 151 -7.93 4.41 4.87
CA GLU A 151 -9.02 4.26 5.84
C GLU A 151 -10.29 3.70 5.20
N ASP A 152 -10.65 4.17 4.00
CA ASP A 152 -11.78 3.65 3.23
C ASP A 152 -11.61 2.18 2.87
N GLU A 153 -10.39 1.80 2.45
CA GLU A 153 -10.10 0.42 2.11
C GLU A 153 -10.11 -0.49 3.35
N ALA A 154 -9.58 -0.01 4.48
CA ALA A 154 -9.65 -0.76 5.74
C ALA A 154 -11.10 -1.02 6.19
N ARG A 155 -11.98 -0.02 6.04
CA ARG A 155 -13.42 -0.17 6.31
C ARG A 155 -14.06 -1.24 5.41
N ARG A 156 -13.74 -1.23 4.11
CA ARG A 156 -14.26 -2.24 3.16
C ARG A 156 -13.79 -3.65 3.51
N ILE A 157 -12.52 -3.81 3.82
CA ILE A 157 -11.96 -5.12 4.21
C ILE A 157 -12.65 -5.65 5.46
N GLU A 158 -12.93 -4.79 6.44
CA GLU A 158 -13.62 -5.20 7.66
C GLU A 158 -15.07 -5.62 7.37
N ASP A 159 -15.81 -4.85 6.58
CA ASP A 159 -17.17 -5.20 6.15
C ASP A 159 -17.21 -6.55 5.38
N GLU A 160 -16.18 -6.83 4.57
CA GLU A 160 -16.05 -8.11 3.87
C GLU A 160 -15.72 -9.26 4.83
N ARG A 161 -14.80 -9.04 5.79
CA ARG A 161 -14.48 -10.02 6.83
C ARG A 161 -15.71 -10.39 7.65
N GLU A 162 -16.51 -9.42 8.06
CA GLU A 162 -17.74 -9.67 8.81
C GLU A 162 -18.74 -10.52 8.01
N LYS A 163 -18.87 -10.28 6.70
CA LYS A 163 -19.72 -11.10 5.81
C LYS A 163 -19.21 -12.53 5.70
N VAL A 164 -17.89 -12.69 5.52
CA VAL A 164 -17.25 -14.02 5.47
C VAL A 164 -17.45 -14.77 6.78
N LEU A 165 -17.24 -14.11 7.92
CA LEU A 165 -17.46 -14.69 9.24
C LEU A 165 -18.92 -15.08 9.48
N ARG A 166 -19.88 -14.28 8.99
CA ARG A 166 -21.31 -14.60 9.07
C ARG A 166 -21.64 -15.86 8.27
N LEU A 167 -21.20 -15.92 7.02
CA LEU A 167 -21.40 -17.08 6.15
C LEU A 167 -20.75 -18.34 6.74
N TRP A 168 -19.56 -18.20 7.32
CA TRP A 168 -18.87 -19.31 7.96
C TRP A 168 -19.67 -19.86 9.15
N LYS A 169 -20.19 -18.99 10.03
CA LYS A 169 -21.06 -19.40 11.15
C LYS A 169 -22.34 -20.10 10.69
N GLU A 170 -22.95 -19.65 9.59
CA GLU A 170 -24.10 -20.31 8.97
C GLU A 170 -23.74 -21.69 8.43
N LYS A 171 -22.57 -21.83 7.78
CA LYS A 171 -22.10 -23.12 7.28
C LYS A 171 -21.67 -24.07 8.39
N GLU A 172 -21.11 -23.56 9.49
CA GLU A 172 -20.84 -24.39 10.66
C GLU A 172 -22.12 -24.95 11.27
N SER A 173 -23.18 -24.16 11.41
CA SER A 173 -24.46 -24.64 11.95
C SER A 173 -25.15 -25.63 11.00
N GLU A 174 -25.05 -25.42 9.68
CA GLU A 174 -25.47 -26.42 8.69
C GLU A 174 -24.69 -27.73 8.85
N VAL A 175 -23.36 -27.67 8.95
CA VAL A 175 -22.50 -28.84 9.13
C VAL A 175 -22.81 -29.55 10.45
N GLU A 176 -23.07 -28.81 11.52
CA GLU A 176 -23.47 -29.37 12.82
C GLU A 176 -24.82 -30.09 12.72
N SER A 177 -25.81 -29.47 12.05
CA SER A 177 -27.12 -30.12 11.81
C SER A 177 -27.00 -31.40 10.99
N LEU A 178 -26.13 -31.40 9.97
CA LEU A 178 -25.86 -32.58 9.16
C LEU A 178 -25.13 -33.66 9.96
N ARG A 179 -24.24 -33.30 10.89
CA ARG A 179 -23.59 -34.26 11.79
C ARG A 179 -24.61 -34.90 12.73
N ASP A 180 -25.49 -34.10 13.33
CA ASP A 180 -26.54 -34.59 14.23
C ASP A 180 -27.52 -35.53 13.51
N GLU A 181 -27.92 -35.20 12.27
CA GLU A 181 -28.77 -36.07 11.44
C GLU A 181 -28.09 -37.41 11.15
N LEU A 182 -26.81 -37.38 10.77
CA LEU A 182 -26.04 -38.57 10.44
C LEU A 182 -25.78 -39.44 11.67
N ASP A 183 -25.58 -38.84 12.84
CA ASP A 183 -25.50 -39.55 14.11
C ASP A 183 -26.86 -40.14 14.52
N TYR A 184 -27.97 -39.44 14.27
CA TYR A 184 -29.31 -40.00 14.45
C TYR A 184 -29.55 -41.21 13.53
N GLU A 185 -29.10 -41.20 12.27
CA GLU A 185 -29.20 -42.37 11.41
C GLU A 185 -28.35 -43.55 11.91
N ARG A 186 -27.11 -43.28 12.36
CA ARG A 186 -26.21 -44.32 12.89
C ARG A 186 -26.72 -44.96 14.19
N TYR A 187 -27.31 -44.16 15.09
CA TYR A 187 -27.66 -44.60 16.44
C TYR A 187 -29.18 -44.73 16.69
N GLY A 188 -30.03 -44.21 15.79
CA GLY A 188 -31.48 -44.07 15.94
C GLY A 188 -32.34 -45.24 15.46
N THR A 189 -31.81 -46.19 14.68
CA THR A 189 -32.54 -47.45 14.38
C THR A 189 -32.28 -48.53 15.43
N GLY A 190 -32.64 -48.22 16.68
CA GLY A 190 -32.68 -49.18 17.78
C GLY A 190 -33.91 -50.09 17.76
N LYS A 191 -34.07 -50.96 16.74
CA LYS A 191 -34.91 -52.17 16.91
C LYS A 191 -34.10 -53.18 17.72
N ARG A 192 -34.15 -53.01 19.04
CA ARG A 192 -33.50 -53.85 20.05
C ARG A 192 -34.02 -55.29 19.98
N ARG A 193 -33.38 -56.14 19.17
CA ARG A 193 -33.55 -57.60 19.24
C ARG A 193 -32.89 -58.10 20.53
N LYS A 194 -33.71 -58.41 21.54
CA LYS A 194 -33.28 -59.24 22.67
C LYS A 194 -32.96 -60.63 22.12
N THR A 195 -31.68 -60.98 22.06
CA THR A 195 -31.26 -62.38 22.12
C THR A 195 -30.56 -62.58 23.45
N SER A 196 -31.30 -63.21 24.36
CA SER A 196 -30.75 -63.96 25.47
C SER A 196 -29.69 -64.94 24.97
N SER A 197 -28.58 -65.06 25.70
CA SER A 197 -28.03 -66.32 26.22
C SER A 197 -26.51 -66.41 26.11
N VAL A 198 -25.90 -66.70 27.26
CA VAL A 198 -24.75 -67.59 27.48
C VAL A 198 -23.36 -67.01 27.16
N GLY A 199 -22.51 -67.02 28.20
CA GLY A 199 -21.12 -66.58 28.13
C GLY A 199 -20.17 -67.63 27.57
N VAL A 200 -18.88 -67.30 27.62
CA VAL A 200 -17.69 -68.15 27.87
C VAL A 200 -16.48 -67.24 27.68
N GLY A 201 -15.53 -67.28 28.62
CA GLY A 201 -14.27 -66.54 28.52
C GLY A 201 -13.19 -67.31 27.76
N ARG A 202 -12.14 -66.60 27.30
CA ARG A 202 -10.71 -66.91 27.45
C ARG A 202 -9.87 -65.92 26.64
N GLY A 203 -8.64 -65.73 27.12
CA GLY A 203 -7.72 -64.67 26.72
C GLY A 203 -7.09 -64.78 25.33
N GLY A 204 -6.34 -63.73 25.01
CA GLY A 204 -5.51 -63.61 23.82
C GLY A 204 -4.76 -62.28 23.84
N SER A 205 -3.48 -62.34 24.21
CA SER A 205 -2.51 -61.25 24.18
C SER A 205 -2.09 -60.91 22.74
N ALA A 206 -2.05 -59.63 22.36
CA ALA A 206 -1.15 -59.11 21.32
C ALA A 206 -0.97 -57.59 21.44
N SER A 207 0.29 -57.16 21.40
CA SER A 207 0.82 -55.82 21.64
C SER A 207 0.33 -54.70 20.70
N PRO A 208 0.40 -53.41 21.12
CA PRO A 208 0.15 -52.28 20.25
C PRO A 208 1.43 -51.92 19.48
N ARG A 209 1.39 -51.98 18.14
CA ARG A 209 2.37 -51.26 17.31
C ARG A 209 1.84 -49.85 17.08
N GLY A 210 2.56 -48.88 17.61
CA GLY A 210 2.37 -47.47 17.31
C GLY A 210 2.50 -47.21 15.82
N ARG A 211 1.53 -46.47 15.28
CA ARG A 211 1.66 -45.79 14.00
C ARG A 211 1.40 -44.32 14.27
N GLU A 212 2.47 -43.56 14.42
CA GLU A 212 2.45 -42.11 14.31
C GLU A 212 1.95 -41.75 12.91
N SER A 213 0.68 -41.36 12.79
CA SER A 213 0.23 -40.56 11.66
C SER A 213 0.21 -39.11 12.13
N ARG A 214 1.26 -38.35 11.76
CA ARG A 214 1.17 -36.90 11.63
C ARG A 214 0.20 -36.58 10.49
N GLY A 215 -1.10 -36.71 10.77
CA GLY A 215 -2.16 -36.13 9.97
C GLY A 215 -2.33 -34.71 10.48
N LEU A 216 -1.94 -33.73 9.65
CA LEU A 216 -2.39 -32.34 9.80
C LEU A 216 -3.92 -32.37 9.92
N GLY A 217 -4.43 -31.99 11.08
CA GLY A 217 -5.86 -31.93 11.33
C GLY A 217 -6.47 -30.85 10.44
N LEU A 218 -7.16 -31.25 9.38
CA LEU A 218 -7.97 -30.40 8.50
C LEU A 218 -9.25 -29.88 9.18
N CYS A 219 -9.30 -29.83 10.52
CA CYS A 219 -10.48 -29.49 11.31
C CYS A 219 -10.19 -28.48 12.44
N THR A 220 -9.01 -27.87 12.50
CA THR A 220 -8.74 -26.78 13.43
C THR A 220 -9.10 -25.44 12.77
N PRO A 221 -9.87 -24.55 13.43
CA PRO A 221 -10.15 -23.23 12.91
C PRO A 221 -8.82 -22.48 12.69
N PRO A 222 -8.67 -21.70 11.61
CA PRO A 222 -7.52 -20.82 11.47
C PRO A 222 -7.52 -19.84 12.65
N GLU A 223 -6.40 -19.73 13.36
CA GLU A 223 -6.27 -18.78 14.45
C GLU A 223 -6.47 -17.34 13.93
N GLU A 224 -6.90 -16.40 14.77
CA GLU A 224 -7.21 -15.00 14.39
C GLU A 224 -6.06 -14.30 13.62
N GLY A 225 -4.82 -14.83 13.68
CA GLY A 225 -3.66 -14.38 12.91
C GLY A 225 -3.45 -15.03 11.53
N GLU A 226 -4.08 -16.17 11.21
CA GLU A 226 -3.86 -16.93 9.97
C GLU A 226 -4.78 -16.50 8.82
N ILE A 227 -5.85 -15.75 9.12
CA ILE A 227 -6.83 -15.28 8.12
C ILE A 227 -6.23 -14.19 7.20
N GLY A 228 -5.19 -13.49 7.67
CA GLY A 228 -4.47 -12.48 6.89
C GLY A 228 -3.77 -13.02 5.64
N ASP A 229 -3.31 -14.29 5.68
CA ASP A 229 -2.58 -14.90 4.57
C ASP A 229 -3.49 -15.27 3.38
N TYR A 230 -4.80 -15.39 3.61
CA TYR A 230 -5.79 -15.73 2.59
C TYR A 230 -6.44 -14.50 1.93
N LEU A 231 -6.32 -13.32 2.55
CA LEU A 231 -6.84 -12.05 2.04
C LEU A 231 -5.70 -11.26 1.38
N LYS A 232 -5.29 -11.69 0.18
CA LYS A 232 -4.43 -10.85 -0.65
C LYS A 232 -5.27 -9.71 -1.24
N PRO A 233 -4.79 -8.45 -1.27
CA PRO A 233 -5.46 -7.38 -1.99
C PRO A 233 -5.62 -7.79 -3.45
N SER A 234 -6.86 -7.79 -3.94
CA SER A 234 -7.17 -8.09 -5.33
C SER A 234 -6.77 -6.91 -6.22
N PHE A 235 -5.47 -6.74 -6.45
CA PHE A 235 -4.98 -5.94 -7.56
C PHE A 235 -3.88 -6.69 -8.31
N VAL A 236 -4.31 -7.64 -9.13
CA VAL A 236 -3.60 -8.02 -10.36
C VAL A 236 -4.57 -7.72 -11.49
N GLY A 237 -4.55 -6.47 -11.96
CA GLY A 237 -5.23 -6.12 -13.20
C GLY A 237 -4.56 -6.87 -14.36
N GLU A 238 -5.21 -7.91 -14.87
CA GLU A 238 -4.93 -8.38 -16.22
C GLU A 238 -5.35 -7.27 -17.19
N VAL A 239 -4.38 -6.47 -17.64
CA VAL A 239 -4.54 -5.67 -18.86
C VAL A 239 -4.57 -6.67 -20.01
N ARG A 240 -5.77 -7.10 -20.39
CA ARG A 240 -5.98 -7.69 -21.72
C ARG A 240 -5.71 -6.58 -22.73
N ALA A 241 -4.51 -6.58 -23.29
CA ALA A 241 -4.24 -5.93 -24.56
C ALA A 241 -5.14 -6.61 -25.60
N GLY A 242 -6.32 -6.03 -25.82
CA GLY A 242 -7.15 -6.32 -26.98
C GLY A 242 -6.36 -5.91 -28.21
N GLY A 243 -6.12 -6.87 -29.10
CA GLY A 243 -5.55 -6.61 -30.41
C GLY A 243 -6.49 -5.83 -31.32
N PHE A 244 -5.84 -5.26 -32.34
CA PHE A 244 -6.30 -4.40 -33.43
C PHE A 244 -6.25 -2.90 -33.14
#